data_AF-A0A0A5FW06-F1
#
_entry.id   AF-A0A0A5FW06-F1
#
_cell.length_a   1.000
_cell.length_b   1.000
_cell.length_c   1.000
_cell.angle_alpha   90.00
_cell.angle_beta   90.00
_cell.angle_gamma   90.00
#
_symmetry.space_group_name_H-M   'P 1'
#
loop_
_entity.id
_entity.type
_entity.pdbx_description
1 polymer ?
#
loop_
_entity_poly.entity_id
_entity_poly.type
_entity_poly.pdbx_seq_one_letter_code
_entity_poly.pdbx_strand_id
1 'polypeptide(L)'
;MQLIKDLLPLFFFLTGGLIFLYLVITKYTEEAHQKEIKKNKWMKKDYYNYENPIFYRIMSNSFWIAKALLIIASLIPIVIGILILWSMYQTYF
;
A
#
# COMPACT_ATOMS: atom_id res chain seq x y z
N MET A 1 18.40 -28.76 -0.53
CA MET A 1 18.61 -27.55 0.30
C MET A 1 18.10 -26.26 -0.35
N GLN A 2 17.94 -26.20 -1.68
CA GLN A 2 17.34 -25.04 -2.41
C GLN A 2 15.87 -24.81 -2.04
N LEU A 3 15.07 -25.87 -1.99
CA LEU A 3 13.62 -25.82 -1.72
C LEU A 3 13.26 -25.10 -0.40
N ILE A 4 14.04 -25.34 0.65
CA ILE A 4 13.86 -24.68 1.97
C ILE A 4 14.28 -23.20 1.90
N LYS A 5 15.29 -22.86 1.09
CA LYS A 5 15.75 -21.48 0.90
C LYS A 5 14.76 -20.63 0.13
N ASP A 6 14.01 -21.23 -0.80
CA ASP A 6 13.01 -20.54 -1.63
C ASP A 6 11.65 -20.40 -0.90
N LEU A 7 11.41 -21.23 0.11
CA LEU A 7 10.16 -21.22 0.90
C LEU A 7 10.04 -19.97 1.79
N LEU A 8 11.16 -19.48 2.33
CA LEU A 8 11.19 -18.30 3.18
C LEU A 8 10.84 -17.00 2.43
N PRO A 9 11.46 -16.68 1.27
CA PRO A 9 11.06 -15.52 0.47
C PRO A 9 9.65 -15.69 -0.09
N LEU A 10 9.25 -16.90 -0.52
CA LEU A 10 7.88 -17.18 -0.96
C LEU A 10 6.85 -16.79 0.12
N PHE A 11 7.06 -17.28 1.35
CA PHE A 11 6.18 -16.99 2.47
C PHE A 11 6.17 -15.49 2.77
N PHE A 12 7.33 -14.85 2.82
CA PHE A 12 7.45 -13.41 3.10
C PHE A 12 6.68 -12.55 2.08
N PHE A 13 6.87 -12.82 0.78
CA PHE A 13 6.24 -12.03 -0.28
C PHE A 13 4.73 -12.27 -0.38
N LEU A 14 4.27 -13.53 -0.31
CA LEU A 14 2.84 -13.83 -0.36
C LEU A 14 2.12 -13.33 0.89
N THR A 15 2.59 -13.71 2.09
CA THR A 15 1.89 -13.32 3.33
C THR A 15 2.02 -11.82 3.59
N GLY A 16 3.22 -11.26 3.40
CA GLY A 16 3.44 -9.82 3.53
C GLY A 16 2.62 -9.02 2.53
N GLY A 17 2.55 -9.45 1.27
CA GLY A 17 1.74 -8.82 0.24
C GLY A 17 0.24 -8.87 0.54
N LEU A 18 -0.27 -10.04 0.96
CA LEU A 18 -1.68 -10.21 1.33
C LEU A 18 -2.07 -9.42 2.58
N ILE A 19 -1.22 -9.41 3.61
CA ILE A 19 -1.42 -8.61 4.83
C ILE A 19 -1.43 -7.12 4.47
N PHE A 20 -0.49 -6.67 3.64
CA PHE A 20 -0.42 -5.29 3.23
C PHE A 20 -1.65 -4.87 2.42
N LEU A 21 -2.09 -5.70 1.45
CA LEU A 21 -3.34 -5.47 0.71
C LEU A 21 -4.55 -5.40 1.66
N TYR A 22 -4.64 -6.32 2.62
CA TYR A 22 -5.71 -6.32 3.62
C TYR A 22 -5.72 -5.01 4.44
N LEU A 23 -4.55 -4.53 4.89
CA LEU A 23 -4.44 -3.26 5.60
C LEU A 23 -4.85 -2.08 4.72
N VAL A 24 -4.45 -2.06 3.44
CA VAL A 24 -4.85 -1.00 2.51
C VAL A 24 -6.38 -1.00 2.31
N ILE A 25 -7.02 -2.16 2.20
CA ILE A 25 -8.47 -2.25 2.02
C ILE A 25 -9.21 -1.79 3.29
N THR A 26 -8.78 -2.29 4.46
CA THR A 26 -9.54 -2.15 5.73
C THR A 26 -9.17 -0.93 6.56
N LYS A 27 -7.89 -0.54 6.61
CA LYS A 27 -7.40 0.56 7.45
C LYS A 27 -7.31 1.88 6.69
N TYR A 28 -7.05 1.85 5.38
CA TYR A 28 -7.03 3.07 4.55
C TYR A 28 -8.46 3.43 4.12
N THR A 29 -9.24 3.98 5.06
CA THR A 29 -10.60 4.49 4.83
C THR A 29 -10.58 6.00 4.58
N GLU A 30 -11.60 6.49 3.87
CA GLU A 30 -11.73 7.91 3.55
C GLU A 30 -11.86 8.74 4.83
N GLU A 31 -12.59 8.23 5.81
CA GLU A 31 -12.74 8.85 7.13
C GLU A 31 -11.40 8.98 7.87
N ALA A 32 -10.57 7.92 7.85
CA ALA A 32 -9.24 7.95 8.46
C ALA A 32 -8.33 8.95 7.75
N HIS A 33 -8.38 8.99 6.43
CA HIS A 33 -7.63 9.95 5.62
C HIS A 33 -8.02 11.40 5.91
N GLN A 34 -9.32 11.70 5.95
CA GLN A 34 -9.82 13.04 6.32
C GLN A 34 -9.46 13.40 7.76
N LYS A 35 -9.47 12.43 8.69
CA LYS A 35 -9.07 12.64 10.09
C LYS A 35 -7.58 12.98 10.20
N GLU A 36 -6.71 12.32 9.44
CA GLU A 36 -5.29 12.68 9.37
C GLU A 36 -5.06 14.07 8.76
N ILE A 37 -5.74 14.40 7.66
CA ILE A 37 -5.65 15.72 7.03
C ILE A 37 -6.10 16.82 8.01
N LYS A 38 -7.18 16.58 8.78
CA LYS A 38 -7.67 17.51 9.81
C LYS A 38 -6.74 17.58 11.03
N LYS A 39 -6.12 16.47 11.45
CA LYS A 39 -5.13 16.44 12.54
C LYS A 39 -3.89 17.26 12.17
N ASN A 40 -3.40 17.12 10.95
CA ASN A 40 -2.26 17.89 10.45
C ASN A 40 -2.60 19.35 10.07
N LYS A 41 -3.86 19.77 10.23
CA LYS A 41 -4.30 21.15 9.98
C LYS A 41 -3.68 22.14 10.98
N TRP A 42 -3.31 21.69 12.18
CA TRP A 42 -2.58 22.53 13.16
C TRP A 42 -1.13 22.81 12.73
N MET A 43 -0.46 21.86 12.05
CA MET A 43 0.87 22.09 11.47
C MET A 43 0.86 23.01 10.23
N LYS A 44 -0.33 23.35 9.70
CA LYS A 44 -0.44 24.24 8.53
C LYS A 44 -0.37 25.73 8.88
N LYS A 45 -0.50 26.13 10.15
CA LYS A 45 -0.51 27.55 10.52
C LYS A 45 0.82 28.24 10.22
N ASP A 46 1.92 27.49 10.21
CA ASP A 46 3.26 28.03 9.93
C ASP A 46 3.79 27.68 8.51
N TYR A 47 3.16 26.74 7.79
CA TYR A 47 3.67 26.24 6.50
C TYR A 47 2.82 26.61 5.27
N TYR A 48 1.58 27.10 5.44
CA TYR A 48 0.66 27.37 4.33
C TYR A 48 0.29 28.86 4.25
N ASN A 49 1.20 29.63 3.65
CA ASN A 49 0.85 30.88 2.96
C ASN A 49 0.26 30.63 1.56
N TYR A 50 -0.16 29.39 1.27
CA TYR A 50 -0.88 29.03 0.05
C TYR A 50 -2.38 28.95 0.36
N GLU A 51 -3.04 30.12 0.30
CA GLU A 51 -4.49 30.29 0.29
C GLU A 51 -5.14 29.78 -1.01
N ASN A 52 -4.64 28.69 -1.61
CA ASN A 52 -5.23 28.18 -2.84
C ASN A 52 -6.24 27.06 -2.51
N PRO A 53 -7.57 27.34 -2.51
CA PRO A 53 -8.60 26.36 -2.18
C PRO A 53 -8.59 25.14 -3.09
N ILE A 54 -8.00 25.26 -4.28
CA ILE A 54 -7.81 24.18 -5.25
C ILE A 54 -6.90 23.08 -4.66
N PHE A 55 -5.80 23.45 -4.02
CA PHE A 55 -4.87 22.49 -3.43
C PHE A 55 -5.52 21.72 -2.27
N TYR A 56 -6.30 22.40 -1.43
CA TYR A 56 -7.04 21.75 -0.34
C TYR A 56 -8.06 20.76 -0.89
N ARG A 57 -8.76 21.11 -1.97
CA ARG A 57 -9.75 20.25 -2.63
C ARG A 57 -9.13 19.04 -3.32
N ILE A 58 -7.96 19.21 -3.94
CA ILE A 58 -7.19 18.10 -4.52
C ILE A 58 -6.72 17.15 -3.42
N MET A 59 -6.16 17.71 -2.34
CA MET A 59 -5.63 16.89 -1.24
C MET A 59 -6.75 16.17 -0.48
N SER A 60 -7.92 16.79 -0.29
CA SER A 60 -9.09 16.12 0.31
C SER A 60 -9.66 15.02 -0.60
N ASN A 61 -9.62 15.18 -1.92
CA ASN A 61 -10.13 14.18 -2.86
C ASN A 61 -9.10 13.14 -3.30
N SER A 62 -7.83 13.32 -2.93
CA SER A 62 -6.74 12.42 -3.30
C SER A 62 -6.81 11.03 -2.65
N PHE A 63 -7.74 10.82 -1.70
CA PHE A 63 -7.97 9.52 -1.07
C PHE A 63 -8.06 8.38 -2.08
N TRP A 64 -8.88 8.55 -3.12
CA TRP A 64 -9.08 7.52 -4.14
C TRP A 64 -7.81 7.23 -4.93
N ILE A 65 -7.04 8.27 -5.26
CA ILE A 65 -5.78 8.17 -5.99
C ILE A 65 -4.73 7.47 -5.13
N ALA A 66 -4.58 7.89 -3.89
CA ALA A 66 -3.64 7.29 -2.94
C ALA A 66 -4.02 5.83 -2.64
N LYS A 67 -5.30 5.53 -2.47
CA LYS A 67 -5.79 4.16 -2.25
C LYS A 67 -5.51 3.28 -3.47
N ALA A 68 -5.76 3.76 -4.68
CA ALA A 68 -5.45 3.03 -5.91
C ALA A 68 -3.94 2.73 -6.02
N LEU A 69 -3.08 3.71 -5.75
CA LEU A 69 -1.63 3.52 -5.75
C LEU A 69 -1.18 2.50 -4.70
N LEU A 70 -1.74 2.56 -3.49
CA LEU A 70 -1.44 1.60 -2.41
C LEU A 70 -1.89 0.17 -2.76
N ILE A 71 -3.03 0.01 -3.42
CA ILE A 71 -3.49 -1.29 -3.92
C ILE A 71 -2.50 -1.81 -4.96
N ILE A 72 -2.12 -1.00 -5.95
CA ILE A 72 -1.14 -1.39 -6.97
C ILE A 72 0.19 -1.79 -6.30
N ALA A 73 0.68 -0.98 -5.35
CA ALA A 73 1.89 -1.27 -4.61
C ALA A 73 1.81 -2.60 -3.84
N SER A 74 0.64 -2.93 -3.30
CA SER A 74 0.42 -4.19 -2.58
C SER A 74 0.34 -5.43 -3.48
N LEU A 75 -0.01 -5.26 -4.76
CA LEU A 75 0.00 -6.36 -5.72
C LEU A 75 1.42 -6.77 -6.14
N ILE A 76 2.39 -5.85 -6.09
CA ILE A 76 3.80 -6.14 -6.43
C ILE A 76 4.37 -7.34 -5.64
N PRO A 77 4.38 -7.33 -4.29
CA PRO A 77 4.88 -8.48 -3.52
C PRO A 77 4.06 -9.76 -3.76
N ILE A 78 2.75 -9.66 -4.01
CA ILE A 78 1.91 -10.82 -4.32
C ILE A 78 2.33 -11.46 -5.65
N VAL A 79 2.53 -10.66 -6.70
CA VAL A 79 2.98 -11.12 -8.01
C VAL A 79 4.36 -11.77 -7.91
N ILE A 80 5.29 -11.16 -7.17
CA ILE A 80 6.62 -11.76 -6.92
C ILE A 80 6.48 -13.12 -6.22
N GLY A 81 5.63 -13.22 -5.20
CA GLY A 81 5.34 -14.48 -4.52
C GLY A 81 4.79 -15.56 -5.45
N ILE A 82 3.87 -15.20 -6.35
CA ILE A 82 3.31 -16.11 -7.36
C ILE A 82 4.39 -16.57 -8.34
N LEU A 83 5.28 -15.68 -8.79
CA LEU A 83 6.38 -16.04 -9.70
C LEU A 83 7.37 -17.00 -9.05
N ILE A 84 7.68 -16.81 -7.75
CA ILE A 84 8.51 -17.75 -6.99
C ILE A 84 7.81 -19.12 -6.90
N LEU A 85 6.51 -19.14 -6.58
CA LEU A 85 5.73 -20.38 -6.52
C LEU A 85 5.72 -21.13 -7.85
N TRP A 86 5.53 -20.41 -8.96
CA TRP A 86 5.57 -20.96 -10.31
C TRP A 86 6.94 -21.54 -10.66
N SER A 87 8.02 -20.81 -10.34
CA SER A 87 9.39 -21.28 -10.54
C SER A 87 9.68 -22.55 -9.73
N MET A 88 9.21 -22.63 -8.48
CA MET A 88 9.34 -23.83 -7.66
C MET A 88 8.55 -24.99 -8.28
N TYR A 89 7.32 -24.76 -8.73
CA TYR A 89 6.51 -25.79 -9.38
C TYR A 89 7.22 -26.40 -10.58
N GLN A 90 7.75 -25.59 -11.51
CA GLN A 90 8.51 -26.07 -12.67
C GLN A 90 9.82 -26.79 -12.32
N THR A 91 10.41 -26.51 -11.16
CA THR A 91 11.70 -27.09 -10.77
C THR A 91 11.52 -28.45 -10.07
N TYR A 92 10.37 -28.68 -9.42
CA TYR A 92 10.14 -29.84 -8.56
C TYR A 92 9.07 -30.81 -9.08
N PHE A 93 8.32 -30.45 -10.12
CA PHE A 93 7.32 -31.28 -10.79
C PHE A 93 7.53 -31.26 -12.30
#